data_AF-A0A392VZR5-F1
#
_entry.id   AF-A0A392VZR5-F1
#
_cell.length_a   1.000
_cell.length_b   1.000
_cell.length_c   1.000
_cell.angle_alpha   90.00
_cell.angle_beta   90.00
_cell.angle_gamma   90.00
#
_symmetry.space_group_name_H-M   'P 1'
#
loop_
_entity.id
_entity.type
_entity.pdbx_description
1 polymer ?
#
loop_
_entity_poly.entity_id
_entity_poly.type
_entity_poly.pdbx_seq_one_letter_code
_entity_poly.pdbx_strand_id
1 'polypeptide(L)' 'MRGLSDHCPLVLSANEEDWGPRPSRMLKCWKDVPGYNLFVRDKWNSFQVDGWG' A
#
# COMPACT_ATOMS: atom_id res chain seq x y z
N MET A 1 -11.70 -23.47 1.05
CA MET A 1 -10.85 -22.34 1.48
C MET A 1 -9.93 -21.98 0.33
N ARG A 2 -10.09 -20.81 -0.29
CA ARG A 2 -9.15 -20.32 -1.33
C ARG A 2 -8.02 -19.59 -0.61
N GLY A 3 -6.80 -20.10 -0.73
CA GLY A 3 -5.61 -19.48 -0.14
C GLY A 3 -5.40 -18.06 -0.68
N LEU A 4 -4.98 -17.16 0.20
CA LEU A 4 -4.50 -15.83 -0.19
C LEU A 4 -3.26 -16.04 -1.05
N SER A 5 -3.35 -15.69 -2.33
CA SER A 5 -2.19 -15.69 -3.21
C SER A 5 -1.73 -14.25 -3.44
N ASP A 6 -0.57 -13.89 -2.92
CA ASP A 6 0.14 -12.63 -3.17
C ASP A 6 0.90 -12.67 -4.51
N HIS A 7 0.24 -13.14 -5.57
CA HIS A 7 0.79 -12.98 -6.91
C HIS A 7 0.77 -11.49 -7.27
N CYS A 8 1.87 -10.80 -6.97
CA CYS A 8 2.16 -9.46 -7.42
C CYS A 8 2.86 -9.57 -8.79
N PRO A 9 2.14 -9.41 -9.92
CA PRO A 9 2.80 -9.45 -11.22
C PRO A 9 3.75 -8.25 -11.34
N LEU A 10 5.01 -8.54 -11.67
CA LEU A 10 5.99 -7.53 -12.07
C LEU A 10 5.55 -6.99 -13.44
N VAL A 11 5.03 -5.77 -13.45
CA VAL A 11 4.66 -5.07 -14.68
C VAL A 11 5.91 -4.40 -15.21
N LEU A 12 6.47 -4.94 -16.30
CA LEU A 12 7.58 -4.32 -17.03
C LEU A 12 7.00 -3.30 -18.01
N SER A 13 7.38 -2.02 -17.90
CA SER A 13 7.00 -0.95 -18.85
C SER A 13 8.22 -0.55 -19.69
N ALA A 14 8.07 -0.53 -21.01
CA ALA A 14 9.13 -0.13 -21.95
C ALA A 14 9.24 1.40 -22.13
N ASN A 15 8.24 2.15 -21.66
CA ASN A 15 8.21 3.61 -21.69
C ASN A 15 8.07 4.11 -20.24
N GLU A 16 9.07 4.83 -19.75
CA GLU A 16 9.02 5.52 -18.45
C GLU A 16 8.09 6.72 -18.55
N GLU A 17 6.78 6.49 -18.50
CA GLU A 17 5.86 7.55 -18.12
C GLU A 17 5.71 7.54 -16.60
N ASP A 18 6.54 8.36 -15.95
CA ASP A 18 6.66 8.46 -14.49
C ASP A 18 5.49 9.26 -13.88
N TRP A 19 4.28 8.70 -13.97
CA TRP A 19 3.05 9.28 -13.41
C TRP A 19 3.00 9.23 -11.86
N GLY A 20 4.15 9.09 -11.21
CA GLY A 20 4.29 8.99 -9.77
C GLY A 20 4.11 7.56 -9.23
N PRO A 21 4.34 7.38 -7.91
CA PRO A 21 4.32 6.07 -7.29
C PRO A 21 2.94 5.44 -7.45
N ARG A 22 2.93 4.23 -8.03
CA ARG A 22 1.73 3.41 -8.15
C ARG A 22 1.07 3.32 -6.76
N PRO A 23 -0.23 3.62 -6.62
CA PRO A 23 -0.92 3.58 -5.34
C PRO A 23 -0.69 2.23 -4.65
N SER A 24 -0.37 2.28 -3.36
CA SER A 24 -0.14 1.08 -2.57
C SER A 24 -1.38 0.17 -2.64
N ARG A 25 -1.17 -1.09 -3.04
CA ARG A 25 -2.24 -2.09 -3.01
C ARG A 25 -2.27 -2.73 -1.63
N MET A 26 -3.38 -2.57 -0.93
CA MET A 26 -3.66 -3.21 0.36
C MET A 26 -4.59 -4.40 0.16
N LEU A 27 -4.34 -5.54 0.83
CA LEU A 27 -5.29 -6.66 0.82
C LEU A 27 -6.62 -6.23 1.46
N LYS A 28 -7.74 -6.65 0.85
CA LYS A 28 -9.08 -6.25 1.31
C LYS A 28 -9.35 -6.62 2.77
N CYS A 29 -8.86 -7.78 3.21
CA CYS A 29 -9.07 -8.30 4.56
C CYS A 29 -8.46 -7.44 5.68
N TRP A 30 -7.49 -6.58 5.38
CA TRP A 30 -6.89 -5.69 6.39
C TRP A 30 -7.92 -4.71 6.97
N LYS A 31 -8.89 -4.26 6.17
CA LYS A 31 -9.97 -3.39 6.65
C LYS A 31 -10.89 -4.07 7.66
N ASP A 32 -10.98 -5.39 7.60
CA ASP A 32 -11.85 -6.19 8.47
C ASP A 32 -11.18 -6.50 9.82
N VAL A 33 -9.88 -6.22 9.97
CA VAL A 33 -9.17 -6.39 11.23
C VAL A 33 -9.61 -5.30 12.22
N PRO A 34 -10.17 -5.65 13.40
CA PRO A 34 -10.57 -4.68 14.39
C PRO A 34 -9.40 -3.77 14.80
N GLY A 35 -9.63 -2.46 14.81
CA GLY A 35 -8.61 -1.47 15.17
C GLY A 35 -7.61 -1.12 14.06
N TYR A 36 -7.68 -1.75 12.87
CA TYR A 36 -6.76 -1.49 11.76
C TYR A 36 -6.68 -0.01 11.38
N ASN A 37 -7.82 0.67 11.25
CA ASN A 37 -7.84 2.10 10.92
C ASN A 37 -7.12 2.95 11.97
N LEU A 38 -7.29 2.61 13.25
CA LEU A 38 -6.64 3.32 14.35
C LEU A 38 -5.13 3.10 14.31
N PHE A 39 -4.71 1.85 14.13
CA PHE A 39 -3.31 1.46 13.99
C PHE A 39 -2.61 2.20 12.84
N VAL A 40 -3.22 2.20 11.65
CA VAL A 40 -2.66 2.88 10.47
C VAL A 40 -2.52 4.37 10.72
N ARG A 41 -3.54 5.02 11.30
CA ARG A 41 -3.50 6.45 11.63
C ARG A 41 -2.39 6.78 12.62
N ASP A 42 -2.29 6.01 13.70
CA ASP A 42 -1.33 6.27 14.77
C ASP A 42 0.10 6.06 14.26
N LYS A 43 0.32 5.02 13.43
CA LYS A 43 1.60 4.81 12.75
C LYS A 43 1.91 5.92 11.75
N TRP A 44 0.96 6.29 10.90
CA TRP A 44 1.12 7.37 9.93
C TRP A 44 1.58 8.67 10.60
N ASN A 45 0.92 9.06 11.69
CA ASN A 45 1.27 10.26 12.44
C ASN A 45 2.61 10.16 13.18
N SER A 46 3.10 8.95 13.44
CA SER A 46 4.43 8.74 14.05
C SER A 46 5.58 8.87 13.06
N PHE A 47 5.32 8.78 11.75
CA PHE A 47 6.34 9.01 10.74
C PHE A 47 6.55 10.51 10.56
N GLN A 48 7.76 10.98 10.87
CA GLN A 48 8.23 12.29 10.44
C GLN A 48 8.58 12.19 8.96
N VAL A 49 7.64 12.57 8.10
CA VAL A 49 7.89 12.68 6.66
C VAL A 49 8.40 14.09 6.40
N ASP A 50 9.72 14.23 6.38
CA ASP A 50 10.39 15.47 5.96
C ASP A 50 10.51 15.47 4.44
N GLY A 51 9.83 16.43 3.80
CA GLY A 51 9.89 16.65 2.36
C GLY A 51 8.62 16.27 1.62
N TRP A 52 8.06 17.26 0.94
CA TRP A 52 7.39 17.09 -0.34
C TRP A 52 8.33 17.78 -1.31
N GLY A 53 8.86 17.05 -2.31
CA GLY A 53 9.87 17.58 -3.24
C GLY A 53 9.54 18.96 -3.80
#